data_AF-A0AAX0IZ68-F1
#
_entry.id   AF-A0AAX0IZ68-F1
#
_cell.length_a   1.000
_cell.length_b   1.000
_cell.length_c   1.000
_cell.angle_alpha   90.00
_cell.angle_beta   90.00
_cell.angle_gamma   90.00
#
_symmetry.space_group_name_H-M   'P 1'
#
loop_
_entity.id
_entity.type
_entity.pdbx_description
1 polymer ?
#
loop_
_entity_poly.entity_id
_entity_poly.type
_entity_poly.pdbx_seq_one_letter_code
_entity_poly.pdbx_strand_id
1 'polypeptide(L)'
;MISSTTFSPPKLTVCAAPITPPFLHPRTNTRNERALTTVIATRYLKGVSTRRMNDLVATLGISNLSKSQVSDMAKELDMMVADFRTRPLDSGPYYYLSCDALTMKVREGGRVVTTSVLIATGVNNDGYRELLGMQVATSESVESWTGFFQDLKTRGLGEV
;
A
#
# COMPACT_ATOMS: atom_id res chain seq x y z
N MET A 1 -73.76 -24.03 -0.49
CA MET A 1 -73.59 -22.71 -1.13
C MET A 1 -72.90 -21.83 -0.08
N ILE A 2 -71.56 -21.78 -0.10
CA ILE A 2 -70.75 -21.22 1.00
C ILE A 2 -70.31 -19.81 0.59
N SER A 3 -70.69 -18.82 1.42
CA SER A 3 -70.41 -17.39 1.27
C SER A 3 -68.90 -17.10 1.38
N SER A 4 -68.35 -16.35 0.43
CA SER A 4 -66.98 -15.86 0.45
C SER A 4 -66.89 -14.53 1.21
N THR A 5 -66.18 -14.52 2.33
CA THR A 5 -65.85 -13.30 3.06
C THR A 5 -64.48 -12.80 2.59
N THR A 6 -64.41 -11.63 1.98
CA THR A 6 -63.16 -10.96 1.60
C THR A 6 -62.54 -10.27 2.81
N PHE A 7 -61.35 -10.74 3.21
CA PHE A 7 -60.55 -10.11 4.26
C PHE A 7 -59.62 -9.04 3.65
N SER A 8 -59.74 -7.79 4.09
CA SER A 8 -58.84 -6.69 3.72
C SER A 8 -57.79 -6.49 4.82
N PRO A 9 -56.48 -6.56 4.53
CA PRO A 9 -55.45 -6.35 5.54
C PRO A 9 -55.28 -4.86 5.90
N PRO A 10 -54.92 -4.52 7.15
CA PRO A 10 -54.74 -3.15 7.58
C PRO A 10 -53.44 -2.54 7.02
N LYS A 11 -53.48 -1.26 6.68
CA LYS A 11 -52.28 -0.49 6.31
C LYS A 11 -51.42 -0.25 7.55
N LEU A 12 -50.33 -0.99 7.67
CA LEU A 12 -49.29 -0.75 8.67
C LEU A 12 -48.34 0.34 8.15
N THR A 13 -48.44 1.54 8.71
CA THR A 13 -47.39 2.55 8.63
C THR A 13 -46.27 2.12 9.59
N VAL A 14 -45.20 1.55 9.06
CA VAL A 14 -44.00 1.18 9.83
C VAL A 14 -42.82 1.94 9.27
N CYS A 15 -42.17 2.72 10.14
CA CYS A 15 -40.85 3.31 9.93
C CYS A 15 -39.86 2.21 9.48
N ALA A 16 -39.47 2.20 8.22
CA ALA A 16 -38.58 1.20 7.65
C ALA A 16 -37.11 1.49 8.01
N ALA A 17 -36.68 1.09 9.20
CA ALA A 17 -35.28 0.69 9.38
C ALA A 17 -35.16 -0.74 8.83
N PRO A 18 -34.32 -1.02 7.82
CA PRO A 18 -34.24 -2.36 7.24
C PRO A 18 -33.67 -3.33 8.27
N ILE A 19 -34.48 -4.33 8.64
CA ILE A 19 -34.05 -5.48 9.44
C ILE A 19 -33.23 -6.37 8.50
N THR A 20 -31.93 -6.11 8.45
CA THR A 20 -30.99 -6.98 7.75
C THR A 20 -30.59 -8.13 8.69
N PRO A 21 -30.75 -9.41 8.28
CA PRO A 21 -30.36 -10.55 9.11
C PRO A 21 -28.88 -10.49 9.48
N PRO A 22 -28.46 -10.96 10.67
CA PRO A 22 -27.07 -10.82 11.15
C PRO A 22 -26.02 -11.57 10.30
N PHE A 23 -26.45 -12.50 9.43
CA PHE A 23 -25.59 -13.18 8.44
C PHE A 23 -25.51 -12.46 7.09
N LEU A 24 -26.43 -11.53 6.83
CA LEU A 24 -26.39 -10.62 5.69
C LEU A 24 -25.54 -9.43 6.12
N HIS A 25 -24.24 -9.64 6.20
CA HIS A 25 -23.31 -8.58 6.53
C HIS A 25 -23.42 -7.45 5.49
N PRO A 26 -23.52 -6.18 5.91
CA PRO A 26 -23.17 -5.08 5.00
C PRO A 26 -21.76 -5.36 4.49
N ARG A 27 -21.51 -5.10 3.20
CA ARG A 27 -20.30 -5.49 2.46
C ARG A 27 -19.00 -4.93 3.05
N THR A 28 -18.54 -5.47 4.17
CA THR A 28 -17.30 -5.09 4.83
C THR A 28 -16.59 -6.36 5.27
N ASN A 29 -15.56 -6.75 4.50
CA ASN A 29 -14.52 -7.72 4.85
C ASN A 29 -14.92 -9.21 4.84
N THR A 30 -15.42 -9.70 3.71
CA THR A 30 -15.45 -11.17 3.48
C THR A 30 -14.02 -11.70 3.37
N ARG A 31 -13.74 -12.93 3.85
CA ARG A 31 -12.42 -13.59 3.74
C ARG A 31 -11.82 -13.54 2.33
N ASN A 32 -12.68 -13.60 1.31
CA ASN A 32 -12.29 -13.52 -0.10
C ASN A 32 -11.78 -12.13 -0.49
N GLU A 33 -12.32 -11.05 0.08
CA GLU A 33 -11.86 -9.68 -0.16
C GLU A 33 -10.45 -9.48 0.41
N ARG A 34 -10.18 -10.00 1.62
CA ARG A 34 -8.84 -9.93 2.23
C ARG A 34 -7.81 -10.72 1.43
N ALA A 35 -8.14 -11.94 1.00
CA ALA A 35 -7.26 -12.75 0.17
C ALA A 35 -6.93 -12.04 -1.15
N LEU A 36 -7.91 -11.34 -1.75
CA LEU A 36 -7.71 -10.55 -2.95
C LEU A 36 -6.79 -9.36 -2.72
N THR A 37 -7.01 -8.58 -1.67
CA THR A 37 -6.14 -7.46 -1.31
C THR A 37 -4.69 -7.91 -1.13
N THR A 38 -4.45 -9.05 -0.46
CA THR A 38 -3.09 -9.58 -0.29
C THR A 38 -2.47 -10.00 -1.62
N VAL A 39 -3.23 -10.64 -2.52
CA VAL A 39 -2.74 -11.01 -3.86
C VAL A 39 -2.42 -9.78 -4.70
N ILE A 40 -3.26 -8.74 -4.63
CA ILE A 40 -3.05 -7.46 -5.29
C ILE A 40 -1.78 -6.80 -4.75
N ALA A 41 -1.65 -6.62 -3.43
CA ALA A 41 -0.47 -6.07 -2.80
C ALA A 41 0.81 -6.84 -3.17
N THR A 42 0.77 -8.18 -3.14
CA THR A 42 1.92 -9.04 -3.51
C THR A 42 2.32 -8.86 -4.97
N ARG A 43 1.34 -8.73 -5.87
CA ARG A 43 1.58 -8.51 -7.31
C ARG A 43 2.16 -7.11 -7.57
N TYR A 44 1.65 -6.09 -6.88
CA TYR A 44 2.21 -4.73 -6.91
C TYR A 44 3.66 -4.72 -6.43
N LEU A 45 3.95 -5.36 -5.30
CA LEU A 45 5.31 -5.48 -4.76
C LEU A 45 6.25 -6.24 -5.69
N LYS A 46 5.73 -7.22 -6.45
CA LYS A 46 6.46 -7.92 -7.52
C LYS A 46 6.60 -7.12 -8.83
N GLY A 47 6.17 -5.86 -8.85
CA GLY A 47 6.32 -4.97 -10.01
C GLY A 47 5.37 -5.29 -11.17
N VAL A 48 4.24 -5.95 -10.90
CA VAL A 48 3.23 -6.18 -11.92
C VAL A 48 2.49 -4.88 -12.22
N SER A 49 2.57 -4.43 -13.47
CA SER A 49 1.88 -3.22 -13.88
C SER A 49 0.36 -3.34 -13.67
N THR A 50 -0.28 -2.21 -13.38
CA THR A 50 -1.73 -2.11 -13.16
C THR A 50 -2.54 -2.70 -14.31
N ARG A 51 -2.03 -2.59 -15.55
CA ARG A 51 -2.62 -3.23 -16.74
C ARG A 51 -2.58 -4.75 -16.66
N ARG A 52 -1.41 -5.34 -16.37
CA ARG A 52 -1.25 -6.80 -16.20
C ARG A 52 -2.05 -7.31 -15.00
N MET A 53 -2.28 -6.46 -14.01
CA MET A 53 -3.09 -6.82 -12.86
C MET A 53 -4.56 -7.05 -13.23
N ASN A 54 -5.12 -6.21 -14.11
CA ASN A 54 -6.49 -6.42 -14.61
C ASN A 54 -6.62 -7.75 -15.37
N ASP A 55 -5.63 -8.11 -16.19
CA ASP A 55 -5.61 -9.40 -16.91
C ASP A 55 -5.60 -10.60 -15.95
N LEU A 56 -4.85 -10.48 -14.85
CA LEU A 56 -4.76 -11.52 -13.81
C LEU A 56 -6.05 -11.64 -13.00
N VAL A 57 -6.66 -10.53 -12.63
CA VAL A 57 -7.93 -10.49 -11.90
C VAL A 57 -9.06 -11.07 -12.77
N ALA A 58 -9.04 -10.78 -14.08
CA ALA A 58 -9.95 -11.40 -15.05
C ALA A 58 -9.76 -12.93 -15.12
N THR A 59 -8.52 -13.41 -15.10
CA THR A 59 -8.19 -14.84 -15.09
C THR A 59 -8.70 -15.56 -13.83
N LEU A 60 -8.78 -14.84 -12.69
CA LEU A 60 -9.30 -15.36 -11.43
C LEU A 60 -10.85 -15.35 -11.35
N GLY A 61 -11.55 -15.00 -12.45
CA GLY A 61 -13.01 -15.00 -12.51
C GLY A 61 -13.66 -13.82 -11.77
N ILE A 62 -12.89 -12.81 -11.39
CA ILE A 62 -13.39 -11.61 -10.69
C ILE A 62 -13.55 -10.52 -11.73
N SER A 63 -14.79 -10.32 -12.17
CA SER A 63 -15.13 -9.39 -13.25
C SER A 63 -15.21 -7.93 -12.81
N ASN A 64 -15.28 -7.63 -11.50
CA ASN A 64 -15.54 -6.28 -10.99
C ASN A 64 -14.61 -5.87 -9.86
N LEU A 65 -13.31 -5.77 -10.13
CA LEU A 65 -12.44 -4.97 -9.27
C LEU A 65 -12.37 -3.56 -9.86
N SER A 66 -13.02 -2.60 -9.19
CA SER A 66 -13.11 -1.25 -9.74
C SER A 66 -11.73 -0.60 -9.72
N LYS A 67 -11.46 0.27 -10.72
CA LYS A 67 -10.22 1.07 -10.74
C LYS A 67 -10.05 1.89 -9.46
N SER A 68 -11.15 2.33 -8.85
CA SER A 68 -11.14 3.04 -7.57
C SER A 68 -10.64 2.14 -6.42
N GLN A 69 -11.10 0.90 -6.32
CA GLN A 69 -10.65 -0.06 -5.31
C GLN A 69 -9.15 -0.35 -5.43
N VAL A 70 -8.64 -0.55 -6.65
CA VAL A 70 -7.19 -0.72 -6.89
C VAL A 70 -6.41 0.52 -6.45
N SER A 71 -6.92 1.70 -6.80
CA SER A 71 -6.26 2.96 -6.43
C SER A 71 -6.24 3.19 -4.92
N ASP A 72 -7.31 2.83 -4.22
CA ASP A 72 -7.39 2.99 -2.77
C ASP A 72 -6.45 2.01 -2.05
N MET A 73 -6.35 0.76 -2.52
CA MET A 73 -5.35 -0.20 -2.03
C MET A 73 -3.91 0.29 -2.29
N ALA A 74 -3.65 0.91 -3.45
CA ALA A 74 -2.33 1.47 -3.74
C ALA A 74 -1.97 2.62 -2.78
N LYS A 75 -2.92 3.49 -2.45
CA LYS A 75 -2.69 4.57 -1.46
C LYS A 75 -2.35 4.03 -0.08
N GLU A 76 -3.02 2.96 0.36
CA GLU A 76 -2.70 2.31 1.64
C GLU A 76 -1.27 1.75 1.63
N LEU A 77 -0.84 1.14 0.52
CA LEU A 77 0.54 0.70 0.34
C LEU A 77 1.51 1.89 0.36
N ASP A 78 1.18 3.00 -0.31
CA ASP A 78 2.01 4.19 -0.34
C ASP A 78 2.21 4.78 1.07
N MET A 79 1.19 4.74 1.93
CA MET A 79 1.29 5.12 3.34
C MET A 79 2.27 4.22 4.10
N MET A 80 2.15 2.90 3.96
CA MET A 80 3.08 1.97 4.62
C MET A 80 4.52 2.15 4.13
N VAL A 81 4.71 2.45 2.84
CA VAL A 81 6.04 2.77 2.29
C VAL A 81 6.57 4.08 2.87
N ALA A 82 5.73 5.11 3.00
CA ALA A 82 6.11 6.38 3.61
C ALA A 82 6.54 6.18 5.08
N ASP A 83 5.74 5.46 5.86
CA ASP A 83 6.04 5.13 7.26
C ASP A 83 7.33 4.34 7.38
N PHE A 84 7.56 3.34 6.52
CA PHE A 84 8.80 2.58 6.50
C PHE A 84 10.02 3.46 6.19
N ARG A 85 9.86 4.44 5.29
CA ARG A 85 10.94 5.36 4.89
C ARG A 85 11.27 6.37 5.97
N THR A 86 10.31 6.79 6.79
CA THR A 86 10.50 7.81 7.83
C THR A 86 10.60 7.25 9.25
N ARG A 87 10.52 5.93 9.41
CA ARG A 87 10.60 5.27 10.73
C ARG A 87 11.86 5.68 11.51
N PRO A 88 11.80 5.80 12.84
CA PRO A 88 13.01 5.94 13.64
C PRO A 88 13.91 4.71 13.44
N LEU A 89 15.22 4.94 13.44
CA LEU A 89 16.24 3.90 13.41
C LEU A 89 16.62 3.52 14.84
N ASP A 90 17.07 2.28 15.01
CA ASP A 90 17.53 1.84 16.33
C ASP A 90 18.81 2.60 16.71
N SER A 91 18.89 3.00 17.98
CA SER A 91 20.05 3.72 18.52
C SER A 91 21.27 2.83 18.76
N GLY A 92 21.18 1.54 18.41
CA GLY A 92 22.26 0.58 18.57
C GLY A 92 23.43 0.87 17.62
N PRO A 93 24.64 0.35 17.91
CA PRO A 93 25.74 0.48 16.99
C PRO A 93 25.45 -0.30 15.71
N TYR A 94 25.67 0.35 14.57
CA TYR A 94 25.69 -0.33 13.28
C TYR A 94 27.14 -0.69 12.96
N TYR A 95 27.43 -1.95 12.65
CA TYR A 95 28.81 -2.37 12.39
C TYR A 95 29.30 -1.99 11.00
N TYR A 96 28.36 -1.89 10.05
CA TYR A 96 28.65 -1.59 8.66
C TYR A 96 27.51 -0.80 8.05
N LEU A 97 27.88 0.19 7.24
CA LEU A 97 26.97 0.94 6.39
C LEU A 97 27.44 0.85 4.94
N SER A 98 26.57 0.35 4.08
CA SER A 98 26.78 0.30 2.64
C SER A 98 25.78 1.22 1.96
N CYS A 99 26.31 2.15 1.17
CA CYS A 99 25.53 3.09 0.39
C CYS A 99 25.65 2.77 -1.10
N ASP A 100 24.54 2.85 -1.82
CA ASP A 100 24.46 2.62 -3.26
C ASP A 100 23.56 3.66 -3.93
N ALA A 101 23.78 3.92 -5.21
CA ALA A 101 23.00 4.85 -6.02
C ALA A 101 22.50 4.16 -7.30
N LEU A 102 21.19 3.97 -7.38
CA LEU A 102 20.54 3.40 -8.55
C LEU A 102 20.07 4.51 -9.48
N THR A 103 20.65 4.56 -10.69
CA THR A 103 20.21 5.51 -11.71
C THR A 103 19.01 4.94 -12.48
N MET A 104 17.90 5.67 -12.49
CA MET A 104 16.67 5.28 -13.20
C MET A 104 16.06 6.45 -13.97
N LYS A 105 15.37 6.12 -15.07
CA LYS A 105 14.66 7.12 -15.89
C LYS A 105 13.23 7.28 -15.37
N VAL A 106 12.92 8.48 -14.89
CA VAL A 106 11.60 8.83 -14.35
C VAL A 106 10.95 9.89 -15.23
N ARG A 107 9.62 9.88 -15.33
CA ARG A 107 8.88 10.93 -16.01
C ARG A 107 8.52 12.04 -15.02
N GLU A 108 9.04 13.23 -15.25
CA GLU A 108 8.81 14.40 -14.42
C GLU A 108 8.53 15.61 -15.32
N GLY A 109 7.46 16.36 -15.06
CA GLY A 109 7.10 17.55 -15.85
C GLY A 109 6.90 17.30 -17.35
N GLY A 110 6.44 16.11 -17.74
CA GLY A 110 6.21 15.74 -19.14
C GLY A 110 7.45 15.29 -19.92
N ARG A 111 8.63 15.26 -19.30
CA ARG A 111 9.88 14.75 -19.89
C ARG A 111 10.44 13.57 -19.11
N VAL A 112 11.25 12.75 -19.77
CA VAL A 112 11.99 11.66 -19.12
C VAL A 112 13.29 12.25 -18.60
N VAL A 113 13.46 12.25 -17.28
CA VAL A 113 14.65 12.73 -16.57
C VAL A 113 15.38 11.52 -16.00
N THR A 114 16.70 11.58 -15.99
CA THR A 114 17.53 10.61 -15.28
C THR A 114 17.60 11.04 -13.82
N THR A 115 17.21 10.15 -12.92
CA THR A 115 17.12 10.39 -11.49
C THR A 115 17.94 9.33 -10.76
N SER A 116 18.60 9.72 -9.68
CA SER A 116 19.38 8.80 -8.83
C SER A 116 18.59 8.46 -7.58
N VAL A 117 18.55 7.19 -7.21
CA VAL A 117 17.96 6.72 -5.96
C VAL A 117 19.09 6.28 -5.04
N LEU A 118 19.29 7.06 -3.99
CA LEU A 118 20.28 6.82 -2.95
C LEU A 118 19.69 5.81 -1.96
N ILE A 119 20.47 4.78 -1.63
CA ILE A 119 20.06 3.67 -0.76
C ILE A 119 21.14 3.48 0.30
N ALA A 120 20.74 3.39 1.57
CA ALA A 120 21.62 3.06 2.68
C ALA A 120 21.17 1.75 3.35
N THR A 121 22.06 0.77 3.41
CA THR A 121 21.85 -0.49 4.12
C THR A 121 22.86 -0.62 5.26
N GLY A 122 22.37 -0.99 6.44
CA GLY A 122 23.17 -1.16 7.65
C GLY A 122 23.18 -2.61 8.10
N VAL A 123 24.19 -3.01 8.87
CA VAL A 123 24.18 -4.25 9.65
C VAL A 123 24.00 -3.88 11.11
N ASN A 124 22.90 -4.32 11.72
CA ASN A 124 22.57 -4.02 13.11
C ASN A 124 23.46 -4.82 14.08
N ASN A 125 23.30 -4.55 15.38
CA ASN A 125 24.03 -5.26 16.45
C ASN A 125 23.81 -6.78 16.46
N ASP A 126 22.65 -7.23 15.97
CA ASP A 126 22.31 -8.66 15.88
C ASP A 126 22.87 -9.33 14.60
N GLY A 127 23.60 -8.58 13.76
CA GLY A 127 24.19 -9.07 12.52
C GLY A 127 23.22 -9.14 11.33
N TYR A 128 22.01 -8.60 11.47
CA TYR A 128 21.04 -8.52 10.38
C TYR A 128 21.26 -7.30 9.50
N ARG A 129 21.22 -7.52 8.19
CA ARG A 129 21.20 -6.44 7.20
C ARG A 129 19.80 -5.83 7.15
N GLU A 130 19.71 -4.53 7.34
CA GLU A 130 18.47 -3.77 7.18
C GLU A 130 18.63 -2.56 6.26
N LEU A 131 17.52 -2.15 5.65
CA LEU A 131 17.44 -0.94 4.83
C LEU A 131 17.15 0.25 5.75
N LEU A 132 18.14 1.12 5.92
CA LEU A 132 18.07 2.29 6.81
C LEU A 132 17.29 3.44 6.16
N GLY A 133 17.50 3.65 4.87
CA GLY A 133 16.79 4.71 4.15
C GLY A 133 16.95 4.65 2.65
N MET A 134 16.06 5.39 1.99
CA MET A 134 16.08 5.59 0.55
C MET A 134 15.60 7.00 0.21
N GLN A 135 16.37 7.70 -0.61
CA GLN A 135 16.05 9.03 -1.10
C GLN A 135 16.19 9.12 -2.61
N VAL A 136 15.21 9.75 -3.25
CA VAL A 136 15.23 10.04 -4.69
C VAL A 136 15.82 11.44 -4.86
N ALA A 137 16.86 11.55 -5.68
CA ALA A 137 17.57 12.80 -5.96
C ALA A 137 17.65 13.03 -7.47
N THR A 138 17.45 14.26 -7.91
CA THR A 138 17.49 14.63 -9.35
C THR A 138 18.87 14.41 -9.96
N SER A 139 19.92 14.49 -9.17
CA SER A 139 21.30 14.23 -9.58
C SER A 139 22.10 13.66 -8.42
N GLU A 140 23.13 12.88 -8.72
CA GLU A 140 24.12 12.48 -7.74
C GLU A 140 25.05 13.67 -7.45
N SER A 141 24.76 14.39 -6.37
CA SER A 141 25.54 15.54 -5.92
C SER A 141 25.94 15.38 -4.46
N VAL A 142 26.96 16.14 -4.04
CA VAL A 142 27.42 16.15 -2.64
C VAL A 142 26.31 16.61 -1.71
N GLU A 143 25.49 17.57 -2.15
CA GLU A 143 24.35 18.09 -1.39
C GLU A 143 23.27 17.02 -1.20
N SER A 144 23.03 16.20 -2.23
CA SER A 144 22.04 15.11 -2.19
C SER A 144 22.45 14.03 -1.18
N TRP A 145 23.72 13.62 -1.20
CA TRP A 145 24.27 12.70 -0.22
C TRP A 145 24.31 13.30 1.20
N THR A 146 24.68 14.58 1.31
CA THR A 146 24.73 15.28 2.61
C THR A 146 23.35 15.34 3.25
N GLY A 147 22.32 15.72 2.50
CA GLY A 147 20.94 15.73 2.97
C GLY A 147 20.47 14.32 3.37
N PHE A 148 20.84 13.31 2.59
CA PHE A 148 20.50 11.91 2.89
C PHE A 148 21.10 11.43 4.21
N PHE A 149 22.39 11.68 4.45
CA PHE A 149 23.03 11.29 5.72
C PHE A 149 22.51 12.11 6.91
N GLN A 150 22.15 13.38 6.70
CA GLN A 150 21.52 14.19 7.74
C GLN A 150 20.14 13.66 8.13
N ASP A 151 19.33 13.21 7.17
CA ASP A 151 18.05 12.55 7.43
C ASP A 151 18.24 11.28 8.28
N LEU A 152 19.19 10.43 7.90
CA LEU A 152 19.50 9.21 8.66
C LEU A 152 19.94 9.52 10.11
N LYS A 153 20.81 10.53 10.30
CA LYS A 153 21.22 10.97 11.64
C LYS A 153 20.05 11.52 12.46
N THR A 154 19.17 12.31 11.84
CA THR A 154 17.97 12.85 12.51
C THR A 154 17.02 11.74 12.94
N ARG A 155 16.96 10.64 12.18
CA ARG A 155 16.16 9.45 12.49
C ARG A 155 16.79 8.54 13.56
N GLY A 156 17.99 8.85 14.06
CA GLY A 156 18.63 8.12 15.15
C GLY A 156 19.86 7.31 14.75
N LEU A 157 20.37 7.44 13.52
CA LEU A 157 21.63 6.82 13.12
C LEU A 157 22.79 7.44 13.92
N GLY A 158 23.26 6.70 14.93
CA GLY A 158 24.35 7.09 15.82
C GLY A 158 25.71 6.68 15.28
N GLU A 159 26.44 5.87 16.05
CA GLU A 159 27.75 5.36 15.66
C GLU A 159 27.61 4.21 14.64
N VAL A 160 28.43 4.32 13.60
CA VAL A 160 28.54 3.41 12.45
C VAL A 160 30.02 3.13 12.22
#